data_AF-A0A0S4JPF7-F1
#
_entry.id   AF-A0A0S4JPF7-F1
#
_cell.length_a   1.000
_cell.length_b   1.000
_cell.length_c   1.000
_cell.angle_alpha   90.00
_cell.angle_beta   90.00
_cell.angle_gamma   90.00
#
_symmetry.space_group_name_H-M   'P 1'
#
loop_
_entity.id
_entity.type
_entity.pdbx_description
1 polymer ?
#
loop_
_entity_poly.entity_id
_entity_poly.type
_entity_poly.pdbx_seq_one_letter_code
_entity_poly.pdbx_strand_id
1 'polypeptide(L)'
;MIAEGREGTELTEIFSTPHADDYSRYVAEYSDDEAESPKQVATSSEGVRAELIDIGDARKRAQVRRDAKEIMLTEMRDLLLSVNIFGGKLPAVSRLFCLFVILSCLCAVGAASFMIYDQVSSDRFGTVSDGSVCEGTTFYQGKFSSVNYNITVFIINAFFCVWFAVRGVNLEKTGNLVCMLAAAAFQIGRVLYFCFGGTLDRSFPSGLGEPLLGVLVASVVFLVFGALCTRAVYKEFGWITYAKGLTQATQLDQLHKYNRFDTAVKLDTFVSINGLISVLFLVESVDVRIVGTIVIAFTVVLLLFFKLMIKRRQTWFVVLTIVVGLLSPAFYFYALVFLIQENDNVCYNSELLPCFSSERCSSINPDALGCQGGWNYNLSLGFESSGSPRDTFLPTNSSSQEGFLLNSCTSSCAFYFRGTILSFIDQCCDQYGICVVQKELQDHDRALMIAIALCAVVIRIVSLTLGYLRRREMEIPSVKEMFERAERNLAELRSAAAELRRRGIQ
;
A
#
# COMPACT_ATOMS: atom_id res chain seq x y z
N MET A 1 -30.52 -7.38 11.13
CA MET A 1 -31.87 -6.98 11.56
C MET A 1 -32.39 -8.06 12.47
N ILE A 2 -32.96 -7.61 13.59
CA ILE A 2 -33.39 -8.35 14.78
C ILE A 2 -34.57 -9.25 14.44
N ALA A 3 -34.53 -10.48 14.96
CA ALA A 3 -35.70 -11.23 15.40
C ALA A 3 -35.24 -12.25 16.46
N GLU A 4 -35.41 -11.87 17.72
CA GLU A 4 -35.46 -12.78 18.86
C GLU A 4 -36.89 -13.31 19.04
N GLY A 5 -36.98 -14.56 19.51
CA GLY A 5 -38.12 -15.07 20.27
C GLY A 5 -39.01 -16.08 19.54
N ARG A 6 -38.86 -17.38 19.85
CA ARG A 6 -39.63 -18.03 20.93
C ARG A 6 -39.24 -19.50 21.10
N GLU A 7 -39.28 -19.91 22.36
CA GLU A 7 -39.00 -21.24 22.88
C GLU A 7 -40.05 -22.30 22.47
N GLY A 8 -39.56 -23.55 22.39
CA GLY A 8 -40.21 -24.69 23.06
C GLY A 8 -41.40 -25.34 22.38
N THR A 9 -41.15 -26.44 21.66
CA THR A 9 -41.98 -27.65 21.75
C THR A 9 -41.14 -28.88 21.43
N GLU A 10 -41.21 -29.85 22.34
CA GLU A 10 -40.76 -31.22 22.20
C GLU A 10 -41.39 -31.89 20.97
N LEU A 11 -40.58 -32.61 20.20
CA LEU A 11 -41.01 -33.68 19.32
C LEU A 11 -39.91 -34.74 19.31
N THR A 12 -40.05 -35.66 20.26
CA THR A 12 -39.53 -37.02 20.23
C THR A 12 -40.02 -37.76 18.98
N GLU A 13 -39.21 -38.73 18.52
CA GLU A 13 -39.58 -39.83 17.61
C GLU A 13 -39.90 -39.39 16.16
N ILE A 14 -39.15 -39.73 15.12
CA ILE A 14 -38.69 -41.04 14.63
C ILE A 14 -37.66 -40.72 13.53
N PHE A 15 -36.45 -41.29 13.58
CA PHE A 15 -35.81 -41.85 12.38
C PHE A 15 -34.69 -42.80 12.79
N SER A 16 -34.97 -44.05 12.51
CA SER A 16 -34.18 -45.26 12.68
C SER A 16 -32.78 -45.16 12.06
N THR A 17 -31.79 -45.57 12.86
CA THR A 17 -30.47 -46.03 12.44
C THR A 17 -30.56 -47.32 11.60
N PRO A 18 -29.78 -47.49 10.54
CA PRO A 18 -29.42 -48.81 10.04
C PRO A 18 -28.11 -49.29 10.69
N HIS A 19 -28.16 -50.51 11.20
CA HIS A 19 -27.05 -51.37 11.55
C HIS A 19 -25.97 -51.40 10.46
N ALA A 20 -24.71 -51.34 10.89
CA ALA A 20 -23.54 -51.67 10.07
C ALA A 20 -22.56 -52.52 10.91
N ASP A 21 -23.05 -53.66 11.40
CA ASP A 21 -22.21 -54.75 11.92
C ASP A 21 -22.14 -55.83 10.84
N ASP A 22 -21.31 -55.61 9.81
CA ASP A 22 -20.97 -56.68 8.85
C ASP A 22 -19.65 -56.41 8.10
N TYR A 23 -18.56 -56.15 8.85
CA TYR A 23 -17.22 -55.96 8.26
C TYR A 23 -16.07 -56.63 9.02
N SER A 24 -16.35 -57.62 9.86
CA SER A 24 -15.34 -58.34 10.64
C SER A 24 -15.08 -59.78 10.17
N ARG A 25 -15.29 -60.09 8.88
CA ARG A 25 -15.12 -61.46 8.35
C ARG A 25 -14.17 -61.63 7.16
N TYR A 26 -13.27 -60.67 6.92
CA TYR A 26 -12.26 -60.76 5.86
C TYR A 26 -10.85 -60.39 6.34
N VAL A 27 -10.39 -60.98 7.45
CA VAL A 27 -8.95 -61.07 7.75
C VAL A 27 -8.67 -62.36 8.53
N ALA A 28 -8.50 -63.46 7.82
CA ALA A 28 -7.78 -64.65 8.30
C ALA A 28 -7.44 -65.52 7.09
N GLU A 29 -6.21 -65.40 6.59
CA GLU A 29 -5.39 -66.42 5.92
C GLU A 29 -4.34 -65.71 5.06
N TYR A 30 -3.13 -65.53 5.61
CA TYR A 30 -1.99 -66.27 5.10
C TYR A 30 -0.89 -66.27 6.15
N SER A 31 -0.37 -67.48 6.31
CA SER A 31 0.46 -68.02 7.36
C SER A 31 1.89 -67.50 7.35
N ASP A 32 2.48 -67.65 8.55
CA ASP A 32 3.88 -67.88 8.84
C ASP A 32 4.67 -68.55 7.70
N ASP A 33 5.88 -68.04 7.43
CA ASP A 33 7.06 -68.89 7.29
C ASP A 33 8.38 -68.10 7.51
N GLU A 34 9.18 -68.73 8.36
CA GLU A 34 10.63 -68.80 8.45
C GLU A 34 11.52 -67.56 8.62
N ALA A 35 12.26 -67.64 9.73
CA ALA A 35 13.42 -66.85 10.08
C ALA A 35 14.67 -67.37 9.33
N GLU A 36 15.36 -66.47 8.62
CA GLU A 36 16.77 -66.63 8.28
C GLU A 36 17.57 -65.38 8.68
N SER A 37 18.71 -65.61 9.32
CA SER A 37 19.61 -64.59 9.84
C SER A 37 20.43 -63.92 8.71
N PRO A 38 20.76 -62.63 8.78
CA PRO A 38 21.82 -62.07 7.96
C PRO A 38 23.13 -62.00 8.74
N LYS A 39 24.09 -62.86 8.38
CA LYS A 39 25.51 -62.64 8.63
C LYS A 39 26.08 -61.72 7.54
N GLN A 40 26.82 -60.70 8.01
CA GLN A 40 27.97 -60.07 7.36
C GLN A 40 27.82 -59.56 5.91
N VAL A 41 27.41 -58.28 5.76
CA VAL A 41 27.96 -57.38 4.73
C VAL A 41 28.05 -55.96 5.33
N ALA A 42 29.05 -55.73 6.18
CA ALA A 42 29.39 -54.40 6.68
C ALA A 42 30.70 -53.97 6.01
N THR A 43 30.61 -53.31 4.85
CA THR A 43 31.70 -52.49 4.24
C THR A 43 31.27 -51.73 2.97
N SER A 44 30.01 -51.84 2.52
CA SER A 44 29.47 -51.06 1.38
C SER A 44 28.31 -50.10 1.77
N SER A 45 27.95 -50.10 3.06
CA SER A 45 26.74 -49.42 3.55
C SER A 45 26.85 -47.90 3.64
N GLU A 46 28.04 -47.30 3.75
CA GLU A 46 28.16 -45.84 3.89
C GLU A 46 28.07 -45.09 2.55
N GLY A 47 28.63 -45.66 1.47
CA GLY A 47 28.52 -45.10 0.12
C GLY A 47 27.09 -45.11 -0.41
N VAL A 48 26.39 -46.24 -0.26
CA VAL A 48 24.99 -46.38 -0.70
C VAL A 48 24.04 -45.51 0.13
N ARG A 49 24.35 -45.26 1.41
CA ARG A 49 23.53 -44.40 2.28
C ARG A 49 23.73 -42.92 1.95
N ALA A 50 24.95 -42.49 1.63
CA ALA A 50 25.22 -41.13 1.14
C ALA A 50 24.54 -40.89 -0.23
N GLU A 51 24.58 -41.87 -1.12
CA GLU A 51 23.97 -41.80 -2.45
C GLU A 51 22.43 -41.80 -2.37
N LEU A 52 21.81 -42.60 -1.48
CA LEU A 52 20.36 -42.56 -1.24
C LEU A 52 19.88 -41.23 -0.61
N ILE A 53 20.67 -40.63 0.28
CA ILE A 53 20.35 -39.32 0.86
C ILE A 53 20.39 -38.24 -0.22
N ASP A 54 21.39 -38.27 -1.11
CA ASP A 54 21.52 -37.27 -2.18
C ASP A 54 20.43 -37.42 -3.26
N ILE A 55 20.03 -38.67 -3.59
CA ILE A 55 18.88 -38.94 -4.48
C ILE A 55 17.56 -38.49 -3.83
N GLY A 56 17.40 -38.69 -2.52
CA GLY A 56 16.24 -38.22 -1.75
C GLY A 56 16.12 -36.69 -1.75
N ASP A 57 17.24 -36.00 -1.56
CA ASP A 57 17.31 -34.53 -1.58
C ASP A 57 17.18 -33.96 -2.99
N ALA A 58 17.68 -34.64 -4.02
CA ALA A 58 17.45 -34.28 -5.41
C ALA A 58 15.97 -34.41 -5.79
N ARG A 59 15.28 -35.48 -5.36
CA ARG A 59 13.83 -35.64 -5.57
C ARG A 59 13.02 -34.57 -4.82
N LYS A 60 13.36 -34.27 -3.56
CA LYS A 60 12.71 -33.17 -2.82
C LYS A 60 12.91 -31.82 -3.50
N ARG A 61 14.14 -31.50 -3.95
CA ARG A 61 14.44 -30.26 -4.68
C ARG A 61 13.70 -30.18 -6.02
N ALA A 62 13.58 -31.30 -6.74
CA ALA A 62 12.82 -31.37 -7.99
C ALA A 62 11.31 -31.19 -7.77
N GLN A 63 10.75 -31.79 -6.71
CA GLN A 63 9.34 -31.62 -6.32
C GLN A 63 9.06 -30.16 -5.95
N VAL A 64 9.93 -29.55 -5.14
CA VAL A 64 9.83 -28.12 -4.75
C VAL A 64 9.83 -27.19 -5.96
N ARG A 65 10.66 -27.47 -6.98
CA ARG A 65 10.69 -26.69 -8.23
C ARG A 65 9.42 -26.90 -9.06
N ARG A 66 8.89 -28.13 -9.13
CA ARG A 66 7.63 -28.40 -9.86
C ARG A 66 6.44 -27.71 -9.20
N ASP A 67 6.29 -27.84 -7.88
CA ASP A 67 5.19 -27.22 -7.14
C ASP A 67 5.26 -25.69 -7.24
N ALA A 68 6.47 -25.10 -7.14
CA ALA A 68 6.65 -23.65 -7.32
C ALA A 68 6.29 -23.20 -8.75
N LYS A 69 6.68 -23.97 -9.76
CA LYS A 69 6.37 -23.68 -11.16
C LYS A 69 4.87 -23.82 -11.44
N GLU A 70 4.20 -24.83 -10.89
CA GLU A 70 2.75 -25.00 -11.03
C GLU A 70 1.98 -23.89 -10.33
N ILE A 71 2.36 -23.49 -9.12
CA ILE A 71 1.71 -22.38 -8.42
C ILE A 71 1.90 -21.07 -9.21
N MET A 72 3.10 -20.80 -9.70
CA MET A 72 3.39 -19.60 -10.49
C MET A 72 2.62 -19.61 -11.84
N LEU A 73 2.58 -20.75 -12.52
CA LEU A 73 1.79 -20.93 -13.75
C LEU A 73 0.29 -20.81 -13.49
N THR A 74 -0.20 -21.29 -12.35
CA THR A 74 -1.63 -21.17 -11.99
C THR A 74 -1.98 -19.71 -11.70
N GLU A 75 -1.15 -19.00 -10.94
CA GLU A 75 -1.34 -17.57 -10.69
C GLU A 75 -1.24 -16.73 -11.98
N MET A 76 -0.29 -17.04 -12.88
CA MET A 76 -0.19 -16.39 -14.20
C MET A 76 -1.36 -16.73 -15.11
N ARG A 77 -1.84 -17.98 -15.11
CA ARG A 77 -3.01 -18.39 -15.88
C ARG A 77 -4.28 -17.72 -15.34
N ASP A 78 -4.42 -17.59 -14.02
CA ASP A 78 -5.50 -16.86 -13.38
C ASP A 78 -5.45 -15.36 -13.70
N LEU A 79 -4.25 -14.80 -13.88
CA LEU A 79 -4.03 -13.44 -14.40
C LEU A 79 -4.47 -13.30 -15.87
N LEU A 80 -4.12 -14.25 -16.74
CA LEU A 80 -4.54 -14.25 -18.14
C LEU A 80 -6.06 -14.48 -18.31
N LEU A 81 -6.64 -15.39 -17.53
CA LEU A 81 -8.09 -15.63 -17.49
C LEU A 81 -8.88 -14.43 -16.95
N SER A 82 -8.24 -13.61 -16.11
CA SER A 82 -8.85 -12.38 -15.59
C SER A 82 -9.05 -11.28 -16.65
N VAL A 83 -8.55 -11.44 -17.88
CA VAL A 83 -8.79 -10.49 -18.97
C VAL A 83 -10.13 -10.75 -19.68
N ASN A 84 -10.67 -11.97 -19.63
CA ASN A 84 -11.94 -12.33 -20.29
C ASN A 84 -13.16 -12.21 -19.36
N ILE A 85 -13.28 -11.08 -18.67
CA ILE A 85 -14.32 -10.83 -17.64
C ILE A 85 -15.71 -10.81 -18.26
N PHE A 86 -15.83 -10.34 -19.50
CA PHE A 86 -17.13 -10.15 -20.16
C PHE A 86 -17.60 -11.37 -20.96
N GLY A 87 -16.73 -12.35 -21.21
CA GLY A 87 -17.08 -13.57 -21.94
C GLY A 87 -17.83 -14.63 -21.13
N GLY A 88 -17.86 -14.52 -19.79
CA GLY A 88 -18.47 -15.51 -18.90
C GLY A 88 -19.96 -15.28 -18.59
N LYS A 89 -20.68 -16.34 -18.20
CA LYS A 89 -22.03 -16.29 -17.60
C LYS A 89 -21.98 -15.72 -16.17
N LEU A 90 -21.41 -14.53 -15.98
CA LEU A 90 -21.42 -13.80 -14.72
C LEU A 90 -22.77 -13.11 -14.50
N PRO A 91 -23.28 -13.04 -13.25
CA PRO A 91 -24.46 -12.25 -12.93
C PRO A 91 -24.32 -10.79 -13.33
N ALA A 92 -25.44 -10.14 -13.66
CA ALA A 92 -25.45 -8.74 -14.11
C ALA A 92 -24.84 -7.79 -13.08
N VAL A 93 -25.09 -8.02 -11.78
CA VAL A 93 -24.56 -7.20 -10.69
C VAL A 93 -23.04 -7.28 -10.61
N SER A 94 -22.49 -8.49 -10.69
CA SER A 94 -21.04 -8.73 -10.72
C SER A 94 -20.36 -8.07 -11.93
N ARG A 95 -21.03 -8.03 -13.10
CA ARG A 95 -20.53 -7.33 -14.29
C ARG A 95 -20.55 -5.81 -14.11
N LEU A 96 -21.64 -5.25 -13.58
CA LEU A 96 -21.75 -3.81 -13.30
C LEU A 96 -20.71 -3.37 -12.28
N PHE A 97 -20.50 -4.15 -11.22
CA PHE A 97 -19.45 -3.92 -10.23
C PHE A 97 -18.06 -3.83 -10.88
N CYS A 98 -17.66 -4.82 -11.68
CA CYS A 98 -16.37 -4.79 -12.37
C CYS A 98 -16.28 -3.61 -13.35
N LEU A 99 -17.35 -3.29 -14.06
CA LEU A 99 -17.41 -2.17 -15.00
C LEU A 99 -17.17 -0.83 -14.29
N PHE A 100 -17.80 -0.59 -13.14
CA PHE A 100 -17.55 0.63 -12.37
C PHE A 100 -16.09 0.74 -11.91
N VAL A 101 -15.50 -0.35 -11.41
CA VAL A 101 -14.09 -0.33 -10.97
C VAL A 101 -13.14 -0.12 -12.16
N ILE A 102 -13.41 -0.72 -13.32
CA ILE A 102 -12.62 -0.51 -14.55
C ILE A 102 -12.75 0.94 -15.04
N LEU A 103 -13.96 1.49 -15.08
CA LEU A 103 -14.18 2.89 -15.47
C LEU A 103 -13.43 3.85 -14.54
N SER A 104 -13.46 3.60 -13.22
CA SER A 104 -12.67 4.37 -12.27
C SER A 104 -11.17 4.32 -12.57
N CYS A 105 -10.66 3.13 -12.92
CA CYS A 105 -9.25 2.95 -13.28
C CYS A 105 -8.89 3.69 -14.56
N LEU A 106 -9.76 3.66 -15.58
CA LEU A 106 -9.56 4.44 -16.81
C LEU A 106 -9.54 5.94 -16.52
N CYS A 107 -10.42 6.43 -15.63
CA CYS A 107 -10.36 7.81 -15.16
C CYS A 107 -9.05 8.11 -14.42
N ALA A 108 -8.58 7.24 -13.52
CA ALA A 108 -7.32 7.44 -12.81
C ALA A 108 -6.11 7.49 -13.77
N VAL A 109 -6.07 6.62 -14.79
CA VAL A 109 -5.04 6.64 -15.84
C VAL A 109 -5.17 7.89 -16.71
N GLY A 110 -6.39 8.33 -17.02
CA GLY A 110 -6.65 9.59 -17.71
C GLY A 110 -6.10 10.79 -16.92
N ALA A 111 -6.40 10.87 -15.62
CA ALA A 111 -5.88 11.90 -14.73
C ALA A 111 -4.35 11.88 -14.68
N ALA A 112 -3.74 10.71 -14.50
CA ALA A 112 -2.28 10.56 -14.56
C ALA A 112 -1.69 11.04 -15.90
N SER A 113 -2.37 10.75 -17.01
CA SER A 113 -1.95 11.19 -18.36
C SER A 113 -2.03 12.70 -18.51
N PHE A 114 -3.07 13.34 -17.98
CA PHE A 114 -3.17 14.81 -17.93
C PHE A 114 -2.04 15.42 -17.09
N MET A 115 -1.73 14.82 -15.93
CA MET A 115 -0.64 15.28 -15.07
C MET A 115 0.73 15.17 -15.76
N ILE A 116 0.96 14.07 -16.50
CA ILE A 116 2.19 13.88 -17.30
C ILE A 116 2.23 14.88 -18.45
N TYR A 117 1.11 15.06 -19.16
CA TYR A 117 1.03 16.00 -20.27
C TYR A 117 1.40 17.42 -19.82
N ASP A 118 0.79 17.90 -18.74
CA ASP A 118 1.09 19.22 -18.19
C ASP A 118 2.57 19.33 -17.72
N GLN A 119 3.12 18.26 -17.14
CA GLN A 119 4.54 18.21 -16.76
C GLN A 119 5.51 18.33 -17.94
N VAL A 120 5.08 17.95 -19.14
CA VAL A 120 5.90 18.01 -20.36
C VAL A 120 5.62 19.30 -21.14
N SER A 121 4.38 19.79 -21.16
CA SER A 121 3.97 20.93 -21.98
C SER A 121 4.22 22.29 -21.34
N SER A 122 4.21 22.36 -20.01
CA SER A 122 4.15 23.62 -19.28
C SER A 122 5.42 23.83 -18.45
N ASP A 123 6.13 24.94 -18.69
CA ASP A 123 7.09 25.45 -17.70
C ASP A 123 6.30 25.90 -16.47
N ARG A 124 6.60 25.29 -15.32
CA ARG A 124 5.85 25.54 -14.09
C ARG A 124 6.40 26.77 -13.39
N PHE A 125 5.59 27.82 -13.39
CA PHE A 125 5.83 29.00 -12.58
C PHE A 125 4.84 28.99 -11.42
N GLY A 126 5.37 28.98 -10.19
CA GLY A 126 4.59 29.25 -9.00
C GLY A 126 4.52 30.75 -8.74
N THR A 127 3.51 31.18 -8.00
CA THR A 127 3.43 32.53 -7.45
C THR A 127 3.36 32.47 -5.94
N VAL A 128 4.06 33.39 -5.26
CA VAL A 128 3.98 33.53 -3.80
C VAL A 128 2.68 34.25 -3.45
N SER A 129 1.83 33.64 -2.61
CA SER A 129 0.50 34.14 -2.25
C SER A 129 0.22 33.99 -0.75
N ASP A 130 1.09 34.52 0.08
CA ASP A 130 1.08 34.35 1.54
C ASP A 130 1.06 35.67 2.33
N GLY A 131 0.90 36.80 1.64
CA GLY A 131 0.94 38.14 2.25
C GLY A 131 2.34 38.61 2.65
N SER A 132 3.39 37.89 2.24
CA SER A 132 4.78 38.29 2.50
C SER A 132 5.24 39.43 1.58
N VAL A 133 6.43 39.98 1.86
CA VAL A 133 7.08 40.98 0.98
C VAL A 133 7.34 40.45 -0.42
N CYS A 134 7.41 39.12 -0.59
CA CYS A 134 7.58 38.47 -1.88
C CYS A 134 6.24 38.12 -2.56
N GLU A 135 5.09 38.56 -2.03
CA GLU A 135 3.78 38.31 -2.65
C GLU A 135 3.76 38.75 -4.12
N GLY A 136 3.19 37.88 -4.98
CA GLY A 136 3.08 38.11 -6.42
C GLY A 136 4.34 37.79 -7.23
N THR A 137 5.47 37.46 -6.58
CA THR A 137 6.68 37.03 -7.30
C THR A 137 6.47 35.65 -7.94
N THR A 138 6.86 35.54 -9.22
CA THR A 138 6.80 34.30 -9.99
C THR A 138 8.14 33.59 -9.93
N PHE A 139 8.16 32.32 -9.56
CA PHE A 139 9.38 31.51 -9.47
C PHE A 139 9.26 30.20 -10.23
N TYR A 140 10.38 29.69 -10.74
CA TYR A 140 10.40 28.42 -11.44
C TYR A 140 10.32 27.25 -10.45
N GLN A 141 9.26 26.47 -10.52
CA GLN A 141 8.97 25.40 -9.56
C GLN A 141 9.75 24.10 -9.82
N GLY A 142 10.39 23.94 -10.98
CA GLY A 142 11.09 22.70 -11.34
C GLY A 142 10.17 21.47 -11.37
N LYS A 143 10.77 20.28 -11.51
CA LYS A 143 10.04 18.99 -11.54
C LYS A 143 9.96 18.41 -10.13
N PHE A 144 8.81 18.57 -9.46
CA PHE A 144 8.60 18.02 -8.12
C PHE A 144 8.48 16.49 -8.10
N SER A 145 9.19 15.86 -7.17
CA SER A 145 9.07 14.43 -6.85
C SER A 145 7.65 14.04 -6.42
N SER A 146 6.93 14.95 -5.75
CA SER A 146 5.56 14.75 -5.26
C SER A 146 4.53 14.53 -6.37
N VAL A 147 4.73 15.11 -7.55
CA VAL A 147 3.82 14.91 -8.70
C VAL A 147 4.03 13.53 -9.33
N ASN A 148 5.29 13.12 -9.49
CA ASN A 148 5.63 11.76 -9.95
C ASN A 148 5.12 10.70 -8.96
N TYR A 149 5.21 11.00 -7.67
CA TYR A 149 4.63 10.17 -6.62
C TYR A 149 3.11 10.01 -6.79
N ASN A 150 2.38 11.12 -6.94
CA ASN A 150 0.93 11.10 -7.16
C ASN A 150 0.52 10.27 -8.38
N ILE A 151 1.17 10.50 -9.53
CA ILE A 151 0.95 9.75 -10.78
C ILE A 151 1.13 8.26 -10.52
N THR A 152 2.24 7.88 -9.90
CA THR A 152 2.60 6.48 -9.64
C THR A 152 1.59 5.81 -8.71
N VAL A 153 1.22 6.48 -7.62
CA VAL A 153 0.26 5.96 -6.65
C VAL A 153 -1.14 5.83 -7.24
N PHE A 154 -1.61 6.81 -8.02
CA PHE A 154 -2.91 6.73 -8.68
C PHE A 154 -3.02 5.53 -9.62
N ILE A 155 -1.98 5.30 -10.43
CA ILE A 155 -1.95 4.17 -11.37
C ILE A 155 -1.93 2.84 -10.60
N ILE A 156 -1.05 2.73 -9.59
CA ILE A 156 -0.86 1.48 -8.85
C ILE A 156 -2.11 1.13 -8.03
N ASN A 157 -2.70 2.09 -7.33
CA ASN A 157 -3.92 1.85 -6.55
C ASN A 157 -5.11 1.52 -7.45
N ALA A 158 -5.26 2.21 -8.58
CA ALA A 158 -6.28 1.88 -9.58
C ALA A 158 -6.12 0.45 -10.15
N PHE A 159 -4.88 0.06 -10.47
CA PHE A 159 -4.57 -1.29 -10.89
C PHE A 159 -4.92 -2.33 -9.83
N PHE A 160 -4.56 -2.10 -8.56
CA PHE A 160 -4.90 -2.99 -7.45
C PHE A 160 -6.42 -3.09 -7.24
N CYS A 161 -7.16 -1.99 -7.34
CA CYS A 161 -8.63 -2.00 -7.29
C CYS A 161 -9.22 -2.93 -8.34
N VAL A 162 -8.81 -2.79 -9.61
CA VAL A 162 -9.28 -3.66 -10.70
C VAL A 162 -8.86 -5.10 -10.46
N TRP A 163 -7.59 -5.34 -10.11
CA TRP A 163 -7.07 -6.68 -9.87
C TRP A 163 -7.84 -7.41 -8.78
N PHE A 164 -8.10 -6.74 -7.65
CA PHE A 164 -8.88 -7.30 -6.55
C PHE A 164 -10.36 -7.47 -6.90
N ALA A 165 -10.98 -6.51 -7.58
CA ALA A 165 -12.37 -6.61 -8.03
C ALA A 165 -12.57 -7.82 -8.94
N VAL A 166 -11.76 -7.92 -9.98
CA VAL A 166 -11.85 -8.96 -11.00
C VAL A 166 -11.54 -10.33 -10.41
N ARG A 167 -10.47 -10.47 -9.62
CA ARG A 167 -10.18 -11.73 -8.94
C ARG A 167 -11.21 -12.08 -7.89
N GLY A 168 -11.84 -11.09 -7.26
CA GLY A 168 -12.95 -11.31 -6.33
C GLY A 168 -14.13 -11.96 -7.01
N VAL A 169 -14.55 -11.40 -8.16
CA VAL A 169 -15.66 -11.91 -8.98
C VAL A 169 -15.35 -13.25 -9.62
N ASN A 170 -14.22 -13.39 -10.31
CA ASN A 170 -13.91 -14.61 -11.05
C ASN A 170 -13.63 -15.83 -10.17
N LEU A 171 -13.05 -15.60 -8.98
CA LEU A 171 -12.71 -16.68 -8.05
C LEU A 171 -13.75 -16.85 -6.93
N GLU A 172 -14.82 -16.04 -6.93
CA GLU A 172 -15.83 -15.98 -5.86
C GLU A 172 -15.20 -15.81 -4.46
N LYS A 173 -14.09 -15.05 -4.39
CA LYS A 173 -13.32 -14.86 -3.15
C LYS A 173 -13.72 -13.56 -2.47
N THR A 174 -14.52 -13.68 -1.41
CA THR A 174 -14.96 -12.55 -0.56
C THR A 174 -13.79 -11.73 -0.01
N GLY A 175 -12.66 -12.37 0.28
CA GLY A 175 -11.44 -11.70 0.75
C GLY A 175 -10.88 -10.66 -0.22
N ASN A 176 -10.93 -10.93 -1.53
CA ASN A 176 -10.48 -9.96 -2.53
C ASN A 176 -11.41 -8.75 -2.61
N LEU A 177 -12.71 -8.90 -2.31
CA LEU A 177 -13.63 -7.76 -2.23
C LEU A 177 -13.26 -6.82 -1.08
N VAL A 178 -12.83 -7.36 0.06
CA VAL A 178 -12.31 -6.56 1.18
C VAL A 178 -11.03 -5.82 0.78
N CYS A 179 -10.12 -6.49 0.08
CA CYS A 179 -8.90 -5.84 -0.44
C CYS A 179 -9.24 -4.73 -1.45
N MET A 180 -10.24 -4.95 -2.31
CA MET A 180 -10.74 -3.94 -3.26
C MET A 180 -11.30 -2.73 -2.51
N LEU A 181 -12.11 -2.92 -1.46
CA LEU A 181 -12.65 -1.82 -0.66
C LEU A 181 -11.54 -1.01 0.02
N ALA A 182 -10.51 -1.69 0.55
CA ALA A 182 -9.36 -1.01 1.12
C ALA A 182 -8.58 -0.23 0.07
N ALA A 183 -8.28 -0.83 -1.09
CA ALA A 183 -7.61 -0.13 -2.19
C ALA A 183 -8.44 1.07 -2.69
N ALA A 184 -9.76 0.94 -2.76
CA ALA A 184 -10.68 2.03 -3.11
C ALA A 184 -10.64 3.14 -2.05
N ALA A 185 -10.59 2.81 -0.76
CA ALA A 185 -10.46 3.80 0.30
C ALA A 185 -9.13 4.56 0.22
N PHE A 186 -8.02 3.88 -0.08
CA PHE A 186 -6.72 4.52 -0.33
C PHE A 186 -6.77 5.44 -1.56
N GLN A 187 -7.40 4.99 -2.65
CA GLN A 187 -7.54 5.79 -3.87
C GLN A 187 -8.42 7.01 -3.64
N ILE A 188 -9.60 6.85 -3.02
CA ILE A 188 -10.51 7.96 -2.68
C ILE A 188 -9.81 8.92 -1.72
N GLY A 189 -9.17 8.41 -0.67
CA GLY A 189 -8.38 9.20 0.26
C GLY A 189 -7.32 10.02 -0.47
N ARG A 190 -6.62 9.41 -1.43
CA ARG A 190 -5.61 10.12 -2.23
C ARG A 190 -6.21 11.19 -3.15
N VAL A 191 -7.34 10.90 -3.81
CA VAL A 191 -8.02 11.90 -4.66
C VAL A 191 -8.51 13.07 -3.82
N LEU A 192 -9.21 12.81 -2.72
CA LEU A 192 -9.67 13.87 -1.81
C LEU A 192 -8.49 14.69 -1.32
N TYR A 193 -7.43 14.01 -0.91
CA TYR A 193 -6.22 14.66 -0.46
C TYR A 193 -5.57 15.55 -1.54
N PHE A 194 -5.50 15.06 -2.78
CA PHE A 194 -4.93 15.81 -3.90
C PHE A 194 -5.81 17.00 -4.35
N CYS A 195 -7.13 16.85 -4.29
CA CYS A 195 -8.06 17.93 -4.64
C CYS A 195 -8.17 18.99 -3.55
N PHE A 196 -8.20 18.60 -2.28
CA PHE A 196 -8.43 19.53 -1.16
C PHE A 196 -7.15 19.99 -0.45
N GLY A 197 -6.00 19.34 -0.66
CA GLY A 197 -4.70 19.72 -0.10
C GLY A 197 -4.02 20.90 -0.81
N GLY A 198 -4.75 21.71 -1.58
CA GLY A 198 -4.19 22.84 -2.33
C GLY A 198 -3.22 22.45 -3.46
N THR A 199 -2.92 21.16 -3.65
CA THR A 199 -2.02 20.67 -4.69
C THR A 199 -2.57 20.86 -6.10
N LEU A 200 -3.89 20.84 -6.29
CA LEU A 200 -4.50 20.98 -7.60
C LEU A 200 -4.29 22.38 -8.20
N ASP A 201 -4.66 23.42 -7.45
CA ASP A 201 -4.56 24.82 -7.89
C ASP A 201 -3.11 25.29 -8.02
N ARG A 202 -2.22 24.78 -7.14
CA ARG A 202 -0.81 25.17 -7.11
C ARG A 202 0.07 24.41 -8.10
N SER A 203 -0.32 23.19 -8.49
CA SER A 203 0.48 22.36 -9.40
C SER A 203 0.06 22.47 -10.86
N PHE A 204 -1.14 22.98 -11.16
CA PHE A 204 -1.72 23.02 -12.52
C PHE A 204 -2.37 24.38 -12.86
N PRO A 205 -1.58 25.46 -13.00
CA PRO A 205 -2.09 26.79 -13.35
C PRO A 205 -2.60 26.91 -14.81
N SER A 206 -2.36 25.90 -15.65
CA SER A 206 -2.55 25.91 -17.11
C SER A 206 -4.01 25.80 -17.60
N GLY A 207 -5.02 26.03 -16.75
CA GLY A 207 -6.44 25.81 -17.09
C GLY A 207 -6.84 24.33 -17.27
N LEU A 208 -5.88 23.41 -17.19
CA LEU A 208 -6.09 21.96 -17.18
C LEU A 208 -6.53 21.43 -15.81
N GLY A 209 -6.56 22.28 -14.77
CA GLY A 209 -7.04 21.92 -13.44
C GLY A 209 -8.50 21.47 -13.42
N GLU A 210 -9.40 22.17 -14.13
CA GLU A 210 -10.82 21.82 -14.20
C GLU A 210 -11.09 20.45 -14.85
N PRO A 211 -10.55 20.12 -16.05
CA PRO A 211 -10.76 18.79 -16.63
C PRO A 211 -10.09 17.69 -15.79
N LEU A 212 -8.93 17.96 -15.17
CA LEU A 212 -8.29 17.02 -14.26
C LEU A 212 -9.18 16.73 -13.05
N LEU A 213 -9.74 17.77 -12.42
CA LEU A 213 -10.69 17.63 -11.31
C LEU A 213 -11.92 16.83 -11.73
N GLY A 214 -12.49 17.12 -12.90
CA GLY A 214 -13.65 16.38 -13.42
C GLY A 214 -13.37 14.89 -13.57
N VAL A 215 -12.21 14.52 -14.11
CA VAL A 215 -11.80 13.11 -14.27
C VAL A 215 -11.55 12.43 -12.91
N LEU A 216 -10.93 13.14 -11.96
CA LEU A 216 -10.69 12.63 -10.61
C LEU A 216 -12.00 12.41 -9.83
N VAL A 217 -12.93 13.36 -9.91
CA VAL A 217 -14.27 13.24 -9.31
C VAL A 217 -15.03 12.06 -9.92
N ALA A 218 -15.01 11.92 -11.25
CA ALA A 218 -15.62 10.76 -11.92
C ALA A 218 -15.01 9.44 -11.43
N SER A 219 -13.69 9.37 -11.26
CA SER A 219 -12.99 8.19 -10.71
C SER A 219 -13.51 7.82 -9.32
N VAL A 220 -13.69 8.80 -8.43
CA VAL A 220 -14.23 8.59 -7.07
C VAL A 220 -15.69 8.13 -7.12
N VAL A 221 -16.52 8.78 -7.94
CA VAL A 221 -17.93 8.44 -8.10
C VAL A 221 -18.07 6.97 -8.53
N PHE A 222 -17.31 6.53 -9.53
CA PHE A 222 -17.31 5.14 -9.96
C PHE A 222 -16.83 4.17 -8.88
N LEU A 223 -15.82 4.52 -8.06
CA LEU A 223 -15.41 3.69 -6.92
C LEU A 223 -16.48 3.58 -5.85
N VAL A 224 -17.17 4.68 -5.54
CA VAL A 224 -18.28 4.67 -4.58
C VAL A 224 -19.40 3.76 -5.07
N PHE A 225 -19.79 3.86 -6.34
CA PHE A 225 -20.77 2.94 -6.92
C PHE A 225 -20.30 1.47 -6.88
N GLY A 226 -19.03 1.20 -7.20
CA GLY A 226 -18.45 -0.13 -7.06
C GLY A 226 -18.48 -0.64 -5.61
N ALA A 227 -18.13 0.20 -4.64
CA ALA A 227 -18.19 -0.13 -3.22
C ALA A 227 -19.62 -0.45 -2.76
N LEU A 228 -20.62 0.30 -3.21
CA LEU A 228 -22.03 0.03 -2.93
C LEU A 228 -22.49 -1.31 -3.53
N CYS A 229 -22.06 -1.63 -4.76
CA CYS A 229 -22.35 -2.91 -5.41
C CYS A 229 -21.71 -4.10 -4.69
N THR A 230 -20.64 -3.90 -3.91
CA THR A 230 -19.90 -4.97 -3.23
C THR A 230 -20.80 -5.80 -2.30
N ARG A 231 -21.77 -5.17 -1.64
CA ARG A 231 -22.73 -5.88 -0.79
C ARG A 231 -23.62 -6.85 -1.58
N ALA A 232 -24.03 -6.45 -2.78
CA ALA A 232 -24.87 -7.28 -3.64
C ALA A 232 -24.06 -8.46 -4.21
N VAL A 233 -22.82 -8.20 -4.68
CA VAL A 233 -21.89 -9.25 -5.12
C VAL A 233 -21.58 -10.25 -4.00
N TYR A 234 -21.40 -9.77 -2.77
CA TYR A 234 -21.18 -10.63 -1.60
C TYR A 234 -22.36 -11.59 -1.36
N LYS A 235 -23.60 -11.10 -1.50
CA LYS A 235 -24.81 -11.94 -1.38
C LYS A 235 -24.86 -13.00 -2.47
N GLU A 236 -24.49 -12.66 -3.70
CA GLU A 236 -24.43 -13.62 -4.81
C GLU A 236 -23.44 -14.76 -4.52
N PHE A 237 -22.26 -14.47 -3.99
CA PHE A 237 -21.30 -15.52 -3.62
C PHE A 237 -21.84 -16.44 -2.53
N GLY A 238 -22.56 -15.90 -1.55
CA GLY A 238 -23.23 -16.69 -0.52
C GLY A 238 -24.25 -17.66 -1.11
N TRP A 239 -25.07 -17.20 -2.05
CA TRP A 239 -26.05 -18.04 -2.74
C TRP A 239 -25.39 -19.14 -3.58
N ILE A 240 -24.32 -18.82 -4.31
CA ILE A 240 -23.58 -19.80 -5.11
C ILE A 240 -22.92 -20.86 -4.20
N THR A 241 -22.35 -20.44 -3.07
CA THR A 241 -21.75 -21.36 -2.10
C THR A 241 -22.79 -22.31 -1.50
N TYR A 242 -23.98 -21.78 -1.18
CA TYR A 242 -25.12 -22.58 -0.74
C TYR A 242 -25.59 -23.56 -1.82
N ALA A 243 -25.72 -23.11 -3.07
CA ALA A 243 -26.11 -23.94 -4.21
C ALA A 243 -25.10 -25.06 -4.52
N LYS A 244 -23.82 -24.87 -4.19
CA LYS A 244 -22.76 -25.89 -4.31
C LYS A 244 -22.82 -26.97 -3.23
N GLY A 245 -23.79 -26.91 -2.30
CA GLY A 245 -24.00 -27.95 -1.28
C GLY A 245 -22.98 -27.95 -0.14
N LEU A 246 -22.18 -26.88 0.01
CA LEU A 246 -21.36 -26.67 1.21
C LEU A 246 -22.26 -26.28 2.40
N THR A 247 -22.93 -27.27 2.99
CA THR A 247 -23.83 -27.09 4.14
C THR A 247 -23.16 -27.45 5.47
N GLN A 248 -21.99 -28.12 5.45
CA GLN A 248 -21.25 -28.46 6.67
C GLN A 248 -20.60 -27.21 7.28
N ALA A 249 -21.12 -26.78 8.43
CA ALA A 249 -20.66 -25.60 9.16
C ALA A 249 -19.15 -25.61 9.48
N THR A 250 -18.59 -26.79 9.73
CA THR A 250 -17.16 -26.97 10.06
C THR A 250 -16.24 -26.68 8.87
N GLN A 251 -16.60 -27.12 7.66
CA GLN A 251 -15.84 -26.83 6.44
C GLN A 251 -15.91 -25.35 6.06
N LEU A 252 -17.10 -24.75 6.24
CA LEU A 252 -17.32 -23.33 5.96
C LEU A 252 -16.50 -22.43 6.91
N ASP A 253 -16.45 -22.76 8.21
CA ASP A 253 -15.64 -22.03 9.18
C ASP A 253 -14.14 -22.09 8.85
N GLN A 254 -13.62 -23.27 8.48
CA GLN A 254 -12.23 -23.43 8.06
C GLN A 254 -11.90 -22.61 6.80
N LEU A 255 -12.81 -22.58 5.82
CA LEU A 255 -12.66 -21.79 4.61
C LEU A 255 -12.69 -20.28 4.91
N HIS A 256 -13.55 -19.83 5.83
CA HIS A 256 -13.58 -18.44 6.28
C HIS A 256 -12.29 -18.03 6.99
N LYS A 257 -11.77 -18.87 7.91
CA LYS A 257 -10.50 -18.62 8.60
C LYS A 257 -9.34 -18.49 7.62
N TYR A 258 -9.25 -19.39 6.64
CA TYR A 258 -8.23 -19.32 5.59
C TYR A 258 -8.37 -18.06 4.73
N ASN A 259 -9.60 -17.71 4.32
CA ASN A 259 -9.84 -16.51 3.52
C ASN A 259 -9.49 -15.24 4.29
N ARG A 260 -9.75 -15.16 5.60
CA ARG A 260 -9.33 -14.02 6.44
C ARG A 260 -7.81 -13.86 6.46
N PHE A 261 -7.09 -14.97 6.63
CA PHE A 261 -5.63 -14.98 6.59
C PHE A 261 -5.10 -14.54 5.21
N ASP A 262 -5.59 -15.11 4.11
CA ASP A 262 -5.18 -14.77 2.75
C ASP A 262 -5.46 -13.29 2.43
N THR A 263 -6.58 -12.76 2.92
CA THR A 263 -6.95 -11.34 2.80
C THR A 263 -5.97 -10.43 3.52
N ALA A 264 -5.64 -10.76 4.78
CA ALA A 264 -4.73 -9.95 5.58
C ALA A 264 -3.35 -9.85 4.92
N VAL A 265 -2.80 -10.98 4.44
CA VAL A 265 -1.51 -11.00 3.75
C VAL A 265 -1.51 -10.18 2.45
N LYS A 266 -2.59 -10.27 1.65
CA LYS A 266 -2.73 -9.45 0.43
C LYS A 266 -2.82 -7.97 0.73
N LEU A 267 -3.58 -7.61 1.77
CA LEU A 267 -3.73 -6.23 2.20
C LEU A 267 -2.41 -5.67 2.73
N ASP A 268 -1.65 -6.46 3.49
CA ASP A 268 -0.32 -6.11 3.99
C ASP A 268 0.68 -5.89 2.84
N THR A 269 0.62 -6.75 1.83
CA THR A 269 1.43 -6.61 0.61
C THR A 269 1.08 -5.32 -0.12
N PHE A 270 -0.21 -5.02 -0.29
CA PHE A 270 -0.69 -3.79 -0.93
C PHE A 270 -0.23 -2.52 -0.19
N VAL A 271 -0.38 -2.49 1.14
CA VAL A 271 0.05 -1.34 1.95
C VAL A 271 1.58 -1.22 1.95
N SER A 272 2.31 -2.33 1.98
CA SER A 272 3.78 -2.33 1.89
C SER A 272 4.27 -1.81 0.54
N ILE A 273 3.57 -2.11 -0.57
CA ILE A 273 3.90 -1.55 -1.90
C ILE A 273 3.64 -0.04 -1.92
N ASN A 274 2.52 0.42 -1.36
CA ASN A 274 2.25 1.85 -1.24
C ASN A 274 3.34 2.55 -0.41
N GLY A 275 3.73 1.97 0.73
CA GLY A 275 4.80 2.52 1.56
C GLY A 275 6.18 2.49 0.88
N LEU A 276 6.47 1.48 0.05
CA LEU A 276 7.68 1.44 -0.77
C LEU A 276 7.74 2.62 -1.74
N ILE A 277 6.63 2.88 -2.45
CA ILE A 277 6.52 4.01 -3.38
C ILE A 277 6.67 5.32 -2.61
N SER A 278 6.05 5.45 -1.44
CA SER A 278 6.20 6.65 -0.60
C SER A 278 7.65 6.88 -0.19
N VAL A 279 8.37 5.86 0.26
CA VAL A 279 9.79 6.02 0.59
C VAL A 279 10.64 6.37 -0.62
N LEU A 280 10.36 5.78 -1.79
CA LEU A 280 11.11 6.05 -3.02
C LEU A 280 10.99 7.50 -3.50
N PHE A 281 9.82 8.12 -3.36
CA PHE A 281 9.59 9.46 -3.90
C PHE A 281 9.60 10.57 -2.84
N LEU A 282 9.22 10.29 -1.59
CA LEU A 282 9.05 11.32 -0.56
C LEU A 282 10.29 11.49 0.33
N VAL A 283 11.18 10.50 0.38
CA VAL A 283 12.43 10.62 1.15
C VAL A 283 13.51 11.23 0.27
N GLU A 284 13.92 12.45 0.62
CA GLU A 284 14.92 13.22 -0.12
C GLU A 284 16.34 12.65 0.10
N SER A 285 16.70 12.35 1.36
CA SER A 285 17.99 11.77 1.72
C SER A 285 18.25 10.43 1.03
N VAL A 286 19.34 10.38 0.27
CA VAL A 286 19.73 9.24 -0.56
C VAL A 286 19.97 7.99 0.30
N ASP A 287 20.66 8.13 1.43
CA ASP A 287 21.02 7.03 2.30
C ASP A 287 19.79 6.41 2.96
N VAL A 288 18.91 7.26 3.50
CA VAL A 288 17.64 6.84 4.12
C VAL A 288 16.75 6.19 3.06
N ARG A 289 16.65 6.78 1.86
CA ARG A 289 15.87 6.23 0.75
C ARG A 289 16.37 4.84 0.33
N ILE A 290 17.68 4.64 0.17
CA ILE A 290 18.24 3.34 -0.22
C ILE A 290 17.95 2.27 0.84
N VAL A 291 18.27 2.55 2.10
CA VAL A 291 18.05 1.60 3.21
C VAL A 291 16.57 1.27 3.34
N GLY A 292 15.71 2.28 3.29
CA GLY A 292 14.26 2.09 3.37
C GLY A 292 13.68 1.27 2.24
N THR A 293 14.12 1.55 1.01
CA THR A 293 13.72 0.79 -0.18
C THR A 293 14.09 -0.67 -0.03
N ILE A 294 15.31 -0.98 0.43
CA ILE A 294 15.78 -2.36 0.63
C ILE A 294 14.93 -3.07 1.69
N VAL A 295 14.70 -2.44 2.85
CA VAL A 295 13.94 -3.04 3.96
C VAL A 295 12.50 -3.33 3.53
N ILE A 296 11.83 -2.37 2.88
CA ILE A 296 10.43 -2.52 2.47
C ILE A 296 10.30 -3.48 1.29
N ALA A 297 11.19 -3.42 0.30
CA ALA A 297 11.18 -4.36 -0.82
C ALA A 297 11.39 -5.80 -0.34
N PHE A 298 12.35 -6.01 0.58
CA PHE A 298 12.55 -7.32 1.19
C PHE A 298 11.30 -7.78 1.97
N THR A 299 10.63 -6.85 2.64
CA THR A 299 9.36 -7.12 3.32
C THR A 299 8.26 -7.56 2.36
N VAL A 300 8.09 -6.89 1.23
CA VAL A 300 7.13 -7.28 0.17
C VAL A 300 7.43 -8.68 -0.34
N VAL A 301 8.70 -8.98 -0.61
CA VAL A 301 9.13 -10.32 -1.04
C VAL A 301 8.77 -11.38 0.00
N LEU A 302 9.06 -11.15 1.28
CA LEU A 302 8.71 -12.09 2.35
C LEU A 302 7.20 -12.31 2.46
N LEU A 303 6.39 -11.25 2.32
CA LEU A 303 4.92 -11.35 2.34
C LEU A 303 4.38 -12.18 1.18
N LEU A 304 4.93 -12.01 -0.03
CA LEU A 304 4.56 -12.82 -1.20
C LEU A 304 4.83 -14.31 -0.98
N PHE A 305 5.93 -14.64 -0.28
CA PHE A 305 6.27 -16.02 0.06
C PHE A 305 5.63 -16.53 1.35
N PHE A 306 5.01 -15.66 2.17
CA PHE A 306 4.53 -16.01 3.52
C PHE A 306 3.53 -17.16 3.51
N LYS A 307 2.58 -17.11 2.57
CA LYS A 307 1.59 -18.18 2.38
C LYS A 307 2.24 -19.52 2.05
N LEU A 308 3.23 -19.53 1.16
CA LEU A 308 3.93 -20.74 0.72
C LEU A 308 4.76 -21.34 1.87
N MET A 309 5.40 -20.48 2.65
CA MET A 309 6.30 -20.91 3.72
C MET A 309 5.56 -21.38 4.97
N ILE A 310 4.38 -20.82 5.27
CA ILE A 310 3.47 -21.37 6.28
C ILE A 310 3.03 -22.79 5.89
N LYS A 311 2.71 -23.05 4.61
CA LYS A 311 2.38 -24.41 4.14
C LYS A 311 3.54 -25.38 4.34
N ARG A 312 4.78 -24.92 4.16
CA ARG A 312 6.01 -25.72 4.36
C ARG A 312 6.48 -25.85 5.80
N ARG A 313 5.79 -25.26 6.79
CA ARG A 313 6.12 -25.32 8.22
C ARG A 313 7.54 -24.86 8.58
N GLN A 314 8.12 -23.95 7.80
CA GLN A 314 9.49 -23.49 8.07
C GLN A 314 9.49 -22.46 9.22
N THR A 315 9.90 -22.90 10.41
CA THR A 315 9.99 -22.08 11.65
C THR A 315 10.80 -20.82 11.44
N TRP A 316 12.00 -20.96 10.88
CA TRP A 316 12.96 -19.88 10.67
C TRP A 316 12.39 -18.78 9.77
N PHE A 317 11.60 -19.14 8.76
CA PHE A 317 11.00 -18.17 7.85
C PHE A 317 9.93 -17.32 8.53
N VAL A 318 9.13 -17.92 9.42
CA VAL A 318 8.13 -17.18 10.21
C VAL A 318 8.83 -16.18 11.14
N VAL A 319 9.91 -16.60 11.80
CA VAL A 319 10.73 -15.71 12.65
C VAL A 319 11.31 -14.57 11.80
N LEU A 320 11.88 -14.89 10.64
CA LEU A 320 12.41 -13.88 9.72
C LEU A 320 11.33 -12.89 9.26
N THR A 321 10.13 -13.39 8.94
CA THR A 321 9.00 -12.53 8.51
C THR A 321 8.53 -11.63 9.64
N ILE A 322 8.53 -12.11 10.90
CA ILE A 322 8.21 -11.28 12.06
C ILE A 322 9.28 -10.21 12.25
N VAL A 323 10.57 -10.57 12.26
CA VAL A 323 11.68 -9.64 12.48
C VAL A 323 11.68 -8.56 11.40
N VAL A 324 11.70 -8.95 10.12
CA VAL A 324 11.68 -8.00 9.00
C VAL A 324 10.37 -7.22 8.96
N GLY A 325 9.26 -7.88 9.31
CA GLY A 325 7.96 -7.24 9.37
C GLY A 325 7.80 -6.23 10.50
N LEU A 326 8.61 -6.29 11.55
CA LEU A 326 8.70 -5.25 12.59
C LEU A 326 9.68 -4.14 12.19
N LEU A 327 10.75 -4.49 11.48
CA LEU A 327 11.74 -3.53 10.99
C LEU A 327 11.14 -2.56 9.96
N SER A 328 10.23 -3.01 9.08
CA SER A 328 9.61 -2.13 8.08
C SER A 328 8.76 -1.00 8.70
N PRO A 329 7.83 -1.25 9.64
CA PRO A 329 7.14 -0.20 10.36
C PRO A 329 8.04 0.70 11.19
N ALA A 330 9.03 0.12 11.90
CA ALA A 330 10.02 0.90 12.62
C ALA A 330 10.78 1.85 11.68
N PHE A 331 11.08 1.38 10.46
CA PHE A 331 11.70 2.21 9.44
C PHE A 331 10.76 3.33 8.96
N TYR A 332 9.45 3.10 8.81
CA TYR A 332 8.53 4.19 8.48
C TYR A 332 8.55 5.30 9.54
N PHE A 333 8.56 4.94 10.83
CA PHE A 333 8.70 5.92 11.90
C PHE A 333 10.08 6.59 11.92
N TYR A 334 11.15 5.86 11.64
CA TYR A 334 12.49 6.43 11.50
C TYR A 334 12.56 7.44 10.36
N ALA A 335 12.06 7.08 9.17
CA ALA A 335 11.99 7.97 8.02
C ALA A 335 11.12 9.20 8.31
N LEU A 336 10.04 9.03 9.08
CA LEU A 336 9.21 10.15 9.53
C LEU A 336 9.97 11.09 10.47
N VAL A 337 10.68 10.55 11.47
CA VAL A 337 11.50 11.36 12.39
C VAL A 337 12.60 12.07 11.60
N PHE A 338 13.21 11.40 10.62
CA PHE A 338 14.20 12.01 9.75
C PHE A 338 13.60 13.12 8.88
N LEU A 339 12.42 12.92 8.30
CA LEU A 339 11.67 13.95 7.57
C LEU A 339 11.31 15.16 8.46
N ILE A 340 11.15 14.96 9.77
CA ILE A 340 10.90 16.05 10.73
C ILE A 340 12.23 16.75 11.07
N GLN A 341 13.28 16.01 11.41
CA GLN A 341 14.59 16.56 11.81
C GLN A 341 15.38 17.20 10.68
N GLU A 342 15.37 16.59 9.49
CA GLU A 342 16.03 17.15 8.30
C GLU A 342 15.37 18.47 7.90
N ASN A 343 14.10 18.68 8.21
CA ASN A 343 13.44 19.96 7.97
C ASN A 343 13.88 21.05 8.94
N ASP A 344 14.14 20.68 10.21
CA ASP A 344 14.77 21.60 11.16
C ASP A 344 16.21 21.91 10.72
N ASN A 345 16.97 20.90 10.24
CA ASN A 345 18.38 21.05 9.89
C ASN A 345 18.65 21.65 8.50
N VAL A 346 17.83 21.39 7.48
CA VAL A 346 17.92 22.03 6.15
C VAL A 346 17.54 23.51 6.29
N CYS A 347 16.62 23.85 7.19
CA CYS A 347 16.33 25.25 7.54
C CYS A 347 17.36 25.90 8.50
N TYR A 348 18.29 25.12 9.07
CA TYR A 348 19.34 25.62 9.98
C TYR A 348 20.74 25.64 9.37
N ASN A 349 21.07 24.72 8.44
CA ASN A 349 22.43 24.48 7.97
C ASN A 349 22.68 24.86 6.51
N SER A 350 21.66 25.16 5.69
CA SER A 350 21.89 26.10 4.60
C SER A 350 21.97 27.47 5.25
N GLU A 351 23.10 28.16 5.09
CA GLU A 351 23.19 29.58 5.37
C GLU A 351 21.90 30.24 4.89
N LEU A 352 21.14 30.81 5.85
CA LEU A 352 19.97 31.71 5.70
C LEU A 352 18.61 31.06 6.03
N LEU A 353 18.30 31.09 7.33
CA LEU A 353 17.03 31.57 7.87
C LEU A 353 15.70 30.89 7.50
N PRO A 354 14.73 30.73 8.45
CA PRO A 354 13.52 29.94 8.28
C PRO A 354 12.47 30.65 7.40
N CYS A 355 12.80 30.80 6.12
CA CYS A 355 12.15 31.51 5.03
C CYS A 355 11.65 32.94 5.39
N PHE A 356 12.08 33.51 6.53
CA PHE A 356 11.69 34.79 7.14
C PHE A 356 10.31 34.83 7.85
N SER A 357 10.04 33.85 8.72
CA SER A 357 9.19 33.97 9.93
C SER A 357 7.75 34.55 9.76
N SER A 358 6.83 33.70 9.31
CA SER A 358 5.39 33.98 9.11
C SER A 358 4.59 34.40 10.36
N GLU A 359 5.10 34.18 11.59
CA GLU A 359 4.41 34.60 12.83
C GLU A 359 4.58 36.10 13.16
N ARG A 360 5.45 36.84 12.46
CA ARG A 360 5.62 38.30 12.63
C ARG A 360 5.37 39.15 11.39
N CYS A 361 5.29 38.55 10.20
CA CYS A 361 4.94 39.29 8.97
C CYS A 361 3.41 39.45 8.78
N SER A 362 2.59 38.74 9.55
CA SER A 362 1.12 38.82 9.50
C SER A 362 0.53 40.10 10.13
N SER A 363 1.35 41.07 10.58
CA SER A 363 0.87 42.32 11.17
C SER A 363 1.36 43.60 10.51
N ILE A 364 1.95 43.56 9.31
CA ILE A 364 2.28 44.80 8.58
C ILE A 364 1.11 45.15 7.67
N ASN A 365 0.21 45.99 8.19
CA ASN A 365 -0.92 46.55 7.47
C ASN A 365 -0.41 47.45 6.32
N PRO A 366 -0.82 47.20 5.07
CA PRO A 366 -0.37 47.93 3.90
C PRO A 366 -1.14 49.25 3.73
N ASP A 367 -0.58 50.35 4.21
CA ASP A 367 -0.39 51.52 3.31
C ASP A 367 1.03 51.46 2.68
N ALA A 368 1.77 50.38 2.94
CA ALA A 368 3.22 50.35 3.19
C ALA A 368 4.12 49.93 2.01
N LEU A 369 3.56 49.54 0.85
CA LEU A 369 4.30 49.34 -0.41
C LEU A 369 4.12 50.51 -1.39
N GLY A 370 3.55 51.62 -0.91
CA GLY A 370 3.68 52.91 -1.58
C GLY A 370 5.16 53.26 -1.69
N CYS A 371 5.77 53.03 -2.85
CA CYS A 371 7.07 53.59 -3.24
C CYS A 371 7.02 55.14 -3.38
N GLN A 372 6.30 55.83 -2.49
CA GLN A 372 6.35 57.27 -2.29
C GLN A 372 6.10 57.59 -0.81
N GLY A 373 7.12 58.17 -0.16
CA GLY A 373 6.98 58.87 1.11
C GLY A 373 7.51 58.07 2.29
N GLY A 374 8.58 58.59 2.89
CA GLY A 374 9.37 57.90 3.89
C GLY A 374 8.63 57.58 5.18
N TRP A 375 9.05 56.46 5.79
CA TRP A 375 8.71 56.13 7.16
C TRP A 375 9.99 55.87 7.95
N ASN A 376 10.26 56.79 8.87
CA ASN A 376 11.26 56.66 9.93
C ASN A 376 10.70 55.74 11.01
N TYR A 377 10.99 54.45 10.93
CA TYR A 377 11.00 53.61 12.11
C TYR A 377 12.39 53.69 12.73
N ASN A 378 12.51 54.48 13.80
CA ASN A 378 13.66 54.44 14.71
C ASN A 378 13.61 53.14 15.51
N LEU A 379 13.90 52.02 14.85
CA LEU A 379 14.37 50.84 15.54
C LEU A 379 15.80 51.17 15.98
N SER A 380 15.96 51.52 17.24
CA SER A 380 17.22 51.91 17.87
C SER A 380 18.15 50.71 18.09
N LEU A 381 18.39 49.95 17.02
CA LEU A 381 19.66 49.26 16.82
C LEU A 381 20.61 50.37 16.35
N GLY A 382 21.68 50.64 17.09
CA GLY A 382 22.61 51.76 16.84
C GLY A 382 23.35 51.72 15.51
N PHE A 383 22.61 51.88 14.41
CA PHE A 383 23.09 52.04 13.05
C PHE A 383 22.89 53.49 12.66
N GLU A 384 24.00 54.22 12.48
CA GLU A 384 24.00 55.48 11.75
C GLU A 384 23.54 55.20 10.31
N SER A 385 22.38 55.73 9.96
CA SER A 385 21.73 55.51 8.67
C SER A 385 22.53 56.18 7.53
N SER A 386 23.42 55.43 6.90
CA SER A 386 23.94 55.78 5.56
C SER A 386 23.21 55.04 4.43
N GLY A 387 22.16 54.29 4.74
CA GLY A 387 21.36 53.51 3.79
C GLY A 387 20.32 54.35 3.05
N SER A 388 20.10 54.01 1.78
CA SER A 388 19.06 54.62 0.93
C SER A 388 17.67 54.37 1.53
N PRO A 389 16.72 55.31 1.48
CA PRO A 389 15.36 55.17 2.04
C PRO A 389 14.47 54.12 1.35
N ARG A 390 15.04 53.20 0.56
CA ARG A 390 14.34 52.15 -0.20
C ARG A 390 14.58 50.74 0.33
N ASP A 391 15.38 50.57 1.37
CA ASP A 391 15.78 49.26 1.83
C ASP A 391 14.89 48.79 2.99
N THR A 392 14.29 47.60 2.84
CA THR A 392 13.36 47.03 3.83
C THR A 392 14.09 45.97 4.66
N PHE A 393 13.99 46.08 5.99
CA PHE A 393 14.57 45.11 6.93
C PHE A 393 13.55 44.03 7.33
N LEU A 394 13.90 42.76 7.10
CA LEU A 394 13.15 41.61 7.60
C LEU A 394 13.84 41.04 8.85
N PRO A 395 13.20 41.08 10.03
CA PRO A 395 13.77 40.51 11.24
C PRO A 395 13.73 38.99 11.21
N THR A 396 14.72 38.38 11.86
CA THR A 396 14.83 36.92 12.01
C THR A 396 14.21 36.48 13.35
N ASN A 397 13.91 35.19 13.50
CA ASN A 397 13.41 34.64 14.75
C ASN A 397 14.54 34.30 15.75
N SER A 398 15.80 34.63 15.43
CA SER A 398 16.92 34.40 16.34
C SER A 398 17.01 35.52 17.38
N SER A 399 17.54 35.18 18.56
CA SER A 399 17.79 36.16 19.64
C SER A 399 19.00 37.06 19.36
N SER A 400 19.68 36.84 18.23
CA SER A 400 20.86 37.57 17.76
C SER A 400 20.48 38.68 16.76
N GLN A 401 21.37 39.67 16.61
CA GLN A 401 21.27 40.75 15.60
C GLN A 401 21.50 40.20 14.18
N GLU A 402 20.56 39.40 13.72
CA GLU A 402 20.47 38.89 12.36
C GLU A 402 19.33 39.60 11.64
N GLY A 403 19.47 39.87 10.35
CA GLY A 403 18.41 40.47 9.53
C GLY A 403 18.70 40.41 8.03
N PHE A 404 17.66 40.62 7.23
CA PHE A 404 17.74 40.63 5.78
C PHE A 404 17.40 42.01 5.28
N LEU A 405 18.28 42.53 4.43
CA LEU A 405 18.05 43.79 3.73
C LEU A 405 17.61 43.45 2.30
N LEU A 406 16.37 43.80 1.95
CA LEU A 406 15.98 43.86 0.54
C LEU A 406 16.50 45.16 -0.05
N ASN A 407 17.34 45.04 -1.08
CA ASN A 407 17.94 46.21 -1.70
C ASN A 407 17.01 46.74 -2.79
N SER A 408 16.42 47.92 -2.60
CA SER A 408 15.70 48.65 -3.67
C SER A 408 14.59 47.88 -4.43
N CYS A 409 13.85 46.97 -3.78
CA CYS A 409 12.88 46.07 -4.42
C CYS A 409 13.46 45.23 -5.60
N THR A 410 14.79 45.17 -5.71
CA THR A 410 15.45 44.24 -6.62
C THR A 410 15.39 42.84 -5.99
N SER A 411 15.42 41.80 -6.82
CA SER A 411 15.27 40.41 -6.36
C SER A 411 16.41 39.91 -5.47
N SER A 412 17.36 40.77 -5.06
CA SER A 412 18.50 40.41 -4.23
C SER A 412 18.36 40.82 -2.76
N CYS A 413 18.78 39.92 -1.86
CA CYS A 413 18.81 40.13 -0.42
C CYS A 413 20.26 40.07 0.09
N ALA A 414 20.57 40.86 1.12
CA ALA A 414 21.84 40.75 1.83
C ALA A 414 21.61 40.21 3.24
N PHE A 415 22.45 39.26 3.65
CA PHE A 415 22.44 38.69 4.99
C PHE A 415 23.32 39.50 5.93
N TYR A 416 22.71 39.98 7.01
CA TYR A 416 23.42 40.69 8.05
C TYR A 416 23.56 39.84 9.30
N PHE A 417 24.79 39.78 9.81
CA PHE A 417 25.09 39.22 11.14
C PHE A 417 26.00 40.20 11.88
N ARG A 418 25.56 40.68 13.05
CA ARG A 418 26.33 41.59 13.92
C ARG A 418 26.90 42.82 13.19
N GLY A 419 26.13 43.36 12.24
CA GLY A 419 26.50 44.56 11.48
C GLY A 419 27.48 44.37 10.33
N THR A 420 27.84 43.13 10.03
CA THR A 420 28.59 42.78 8.81
C THR A 420 27.68 42.07 7.82
N ILE A 421 27.77 42.47 6.54
CA ILE A 421 27.18 41.71 5.43
C ILE A 421 28.04 40.46 5.25
N LEU A 422 27.44 39.30 5.47
CA LEU A 422 28.14 38.02 5.30
C LEU A 422 27.98 37.48 3.89
N SER A 423 26.81 37.64 3.27
CA SER A 423 26.51 37.12 1.94
C SER A 423 25.44 37.94 1.22
N PHE A 424 25.50 37.89 -0.12
CA PHE A 424 24.46 38.41 -1.01
C PHE A 424 23.77 37.22 -1.68
N ILE A 425 22.44 37.27 -1.74
CA ILE A 425 21.59 36.27 -2.37
C ILE A 425 20.90 36.95 -3.55
N ASP A 426 21.20 36.51 -4.76
CA ASP A 426 20.43 36.90 -5.93
C ASP A 426 19.14 36.07 -6.00
N GLN A 427 18.03 36.66 -6.48
CA GLN A 427 16.73 35.98 -6.61
C GLN A 427 16.16 35.41 -5.28
N CYS A 428 16.33 36.17 -4.20
CA CYS A 428 15.88 35.85 -2.85
C CYS A 428 14.37 35.53 -2.77
N CYS A 429 13.51 36.30 -3.45
CA CYS A 429 12.07 35.99 -3.48
C CYS A 429 11.74 34.70 -4.26
N ASP A 430 12.53 34.36 -5.28
CA ASP A 430 12.32 33.11 -6.01
C ASP A 430 12.70 31.92 -5.14
N GLN A 431 13.82 32.00 -4.42
CA GLN A 431 14.24 31.00 -3.44
C GLN A 431 13.25 30.87 -2.28
N TYR A 432 12.70 32.00 -1.81
CA TYR A 432 11.62 32.00 -0.82
C TYR A 432 10.38 31.26 -1.31
N GLY A 433 9.92 31.55 -2.53
CA GLY A 433 8.75 30.88 -3.11
C GLY A 433 8.93 29.37 -3.25
N ILE A 434 10.12 28.92 -3.67
CA ILE A 434 10.47 27.50 -3.73
C ILE A 434 10.39 26.86 -2.34
N CYS A 435 10.96 27.51 -1.32
CA CYS A 435 10.91 27.04 0.05
C CYS A 435 9.47 26.89 0.58
N VAL A 436 8.63 27.92 0.42
CA VAL A 436 7.26 27.91 0.94
C VAL A 436 6.47 26.76 0.35
N VAL A 437 6.56 26.57 -0.97
CA VAL A 437 5.87 25.47 -1.66
C VAL A 437 6.43 24.12 -1.23
N GLN A 438 7.74 23.98 -1.09
CA GLN A 438 8.35 22.73 -0.63
C GLN A 438 7.94 22.39 0.80
N LYS A 439 7.92 23.36 1.72
CA LYS A 439 7.49 23.16 3.11
C LYS A 439 6.04 22.71 3.19
N GLU A 440 5.14 23.40 2.46
CA GLU A 440 3.75 22.99 2.41
C GLU A 440 3.62 21.57 1.83
N LEU A 441 4.28 21.25 0.71
CA LEU A 441 4.28 19.90 0.13
C LEU A 441 4.83 18.84 1.10
N GLN A 442 5.83 19.16 1.91
CA GLN A 442 6.40 18.24 2.90
C GLN A 442 5.47 18.00 4.08
N ASP A 443 4.80 19.02 4.61
CA ASP A 443 3.77 18.85 5.64
C ASP A 443 2.63 17.96 5.15
N HIS A 444 2.32 18.10 3.87
CA HIS A 444 1.43 17.22 3.16
C HIS A 444 1.95 15.76 3.15
N ASP A 445 3.15 15.54 2.60
CA ASP A 445 3.75 14.21 2.47
C ASP A 445 3.94 13.50 3.82
N ARG A 446 4.17 14.24 4.91
CA ARG A 446 4.22 13.71 6.28
C ARG A 446 2.89 13.10 6.72
N ALA A 447 1.77 13.81 6.56
CA ALA A 447 0.46 13.32 6.98
C ALA A 447 0.12 11.98 6.30
N LEU A 448 0.48 11.86 5.02
CA LEU A 448 0.32 10.63 4.26
C LEU A 448 1.23 9.50 4.76
N MET A 449 2.51 9.79 5.01
CA MET A 449 3.45 8.81 5.57
C MET A 449 2.98 8.28 6.93
N ILE A 450 2.43 9.14 7.80
CA ILE A 450 1.83 8.73 9.07
C ILE A 450 0.65 7.78 8.82
N ALA A 451 -0.27 8.16 7.92
CA ALA A 451 -1.44 7.33 7.62
C ALA A 451 -1.06 5.94 7.09
N ILE A 452 -0.06 5.88 6.19
CA ILE A 452 0.45 4.62 5.66
C ILE A 452 1.16 3.80 6.75
N ALA A 453 1.98 4.44 7.59
CA ALA A 453 2.67 3.76 8.69
C ALA A 453 1.69 3.14 9.68
N LEU A 454 0.66 3.89 10.11
CA LEU A 454 -0.38 3.39 11.01
C LEU A 454 -1.16 2.24 10.39
N CYS A 455 -1.58 2.37 9.13
CA CYS A 455 -2.23 1.28 8.40
C CYS A 455 -1.33 0.04 8.33
N ALA A 456 -0.05 0.22 7.99
CA ALA A 456 0.92 -0.86 7.89
C ALA A 456 1.08 -1.59 9.21
N VAL A 457 1.23 -0.87 10.33
CA VAL A 457 1.34 -1.47 11.68
C VAL A 457 0.10 -2.31 12.01
N VAL A 458 -1.10 -1.72 11.87
CA VAL A 458 -2.35 -2.42 12.23
C VAL A 458 -2.53 -3.67 11.38
N ILE A 459 -2.39 -3.55 10.06
CA ILE A 459 -2.55 -4.68 9.14
C ILE A 459 -1.47 -5.74 9.39
N ARG A 460 -0.23 -5.34 9.66
CA ARG A 460 0.87 -6.26 9.97
C ARG A 460 0.59 -7.07 11.23
N ILE A 461 0.16 -6.42 12.31
CA ILE A 461 -0.21 -7.10 13.56
C ILE A 461 -1.32 -8.12 13.30
N VAL A 462 -2.35 -7.74 12.55
CA VAL A 462 -3.46 -8.64 12.18
C VAL A 462 -2.95 -9.82 11.34
N SER A 463 -2.14 -9.58 10.31
CA SER A 463 -1.56 -10.62 9.43
C SER A 463 -0.69 -11.61 10.18
N LEU A 464 0.21 -11.12 11.05
CA LEU A 464 1.08 -11.96 11.86
C LEU A 464 0.28 -12.77 12.90
N THR A 465 -0.72 -12.15 13.53
CA THR A 465 -1.59 -12.83 14.51
C THR A 465 -2.39 -13.95 13.84
N LEU A 466 -3.03 -13.67 12.70
CA LEU A 466 -3.76 -14.68 11.94
C LEU A 466 -2.83 -15.78 11.42
N GLY A 467 -1.61 -15.44 10.98
CA GLY A 467 -0.59 -16.41 10.57
C GLY A 467 -0.14 -17.32 11.70
N TYR A 468 0.06 -16.77 12.90
CA TYR A 468 0.40 -17.53 14.11
C TYR A 468 -0.73 -18.47 14.53
N LEU A 469 -1.97 -17.97 14.61
CA LEU A 469 -3.14 -18.79 14.93
C LEU A 469 -3.31 -19.93 13.92
N ARG A 470 -3.15 -19.62 12.63
CA ARG A 470 -3.27 -20.62 11.57
C ARG A 470 -2.22 -21.72 11.67
N ARG A 471 -0.99 -21.34 12.02
CA ARG A 471 0.08 -22.30 12.25
C ARG A 471 -0.25 -23.24 13.40
N ARG A 472 -0.73 -22.70 14.53
CA ARG A 472 -1.10 -23.48 15.71
C ARG A 472 -2.22 -24.48 15.39
N GLU A 473 -3.20 -24.08 14.58
CA GLU A 473 -4.26 -24.99 14.11
C GLU A 473 -3.70 -26.17 13.27
N MET A 474 -2.68 -25.92 12.43
CA MET A 474 -2.05 -26.97 11.61
C MET A 474 -1.15 -27.93 12.40
N GLU A 475 -0.75 -27.56 13.61
CA GLU A 475 0.00 -28.44 14.51
C GLU A 475 -0.89 -29.51 15.16
N ILE A 476 -2.22 -29.33 15.14
CA ILE A 476 -3.19 -30.32 15.62
C ILE A 476 -3.34 -31.45 14.55
N PRO A 477 -2.96 -32.70 14.86
CA PRO A 477 -2.92 -33.79 13.87
C PRO A 477 -4.30 -34.12 13.26
N SER A 478 -5.38 -34.03 14.04
CA SER A 478 -6.75 -34.25 13.54
C SER A 478 -7.20 -33.21 12.52
N VAL A 479 -6.79 -31.95 12.70
CA VAL A 479 -7.09 -30.86 11.76
C VAL A 479 -6.26 -31.02 10.48
N LYS A 480 -5.01 -31.49 10.60
CA LYS A 480 -4.14 -31.78 9.47
C LYS A 480 -4.75 -32.86 8.57
N GLU A 481 -5.18 -33.99 9.14
CA GLU A 481 -5.81 -35.06 8.37
C GLU A 481 -7.11 -34.60 7.69
N MET A 482 -7.93 -33.81 8.38
CA MET A 482 -9.13 -33.22 7.77
C MET A 482 -8.79 -32.29 6.61
N PHE A 483 -7.74 -31.46 6.72
CA PHE A 483 -7.30 -30.57 5.64
C PHE A 483 -6.72 -31.33 4.44
N GLU A 484 -5.90 -32.35 4.68
CA GLU A 484 -5.34 -33.19 3.61
C GLU A 484 -6.42 -34.03 2.92
N ARG A 485 -7.46 -34.43 3.65
CA ARG A 485 -8.63 -35.10 3.09
C ARG A 485 -9.49 -34.12 2.29
N ALA A 486 -9.68 -32.89 2.77
CA ALA A 486 -10.39 -31.84 2.04
C ALA A 486 -9.65 -31.41 0.75
N GLU A 487 -8.33 -31.19 0.79
CA GLU A 487 -7.53 -30.87 -0.41
C GLU A 487 -7.58 -32.02 -1.43
N ARG A 488 -7.51 -33.28 -1.00
CA ARG A 488 -7.65 -34.45 -1.89
C ARG A 488 -9.03 -34.49 -2.55
N ASN A 489 -10.10 -34.38 -1.77
CA ASN A 489 -11.46 -34.37 -2.31
C ASN A 489 -11.68 -33.22 -3.30
N LEU A 490 -11.12 -32.05 -3.01
CA LEU A 490 -11.25 -30.87 -3.88
C LEU A 490 -10.41 -31.00 -5.16
N ALA A 491 -9.25 -31.66 -5.09
CA ALA A 491 -8.45 -32.01 -6.26
C ALA A 491 -9.17 -33.04 -7.14
N GLU A 492 -9.77 -34.09 -6.55
CA GLU A 492 -10.55 -35.10 -7.25
C GLU A 492 -11.78 -34.51 -7.95
N LEU A 493 -12.52 -33.63 -7.25
CA LEU A 493 -13.65 -32.90 -7.84
C LEU A 493 -13.20 -32.02 -9.01
N ARG A 494 -12.04 -31.37 -8.90
CA ARG A 494 -11.50 -30.56 -10.00
C ARG A 494 -11.07 -31.43 -11.18
N SER A 495 -10.46 -32.59 -10.97
CA SER A 495 -10.11 -33.51 -12.05
C SER A 495 -11.37 -34.07 -12.72
N ALA A 496 -12.39 -34.46 -11.95
CA ALA A 496 -13.65 -34.95 -12.46
C ALA A 496 -14.39 -33.87 -13.27
N ALA A 497 -14.46 -32.64 -12.76
CA ALA A 497 -15.05 -31.51 -13.48
C ALA A 497 -14.29 -31.16 -14.77
N ALA A 498 -12.95 -31.24 -14.76
CA ALA A 498 -12.13 -31.04 -15.94
C ALA A 498 -12.37 -32.15 -17.00
N GLU A 499 -12.57 -33.40 -16.56
CA GLU A 499 -12.87 -34.51 -17.45
C GLU A 499 -14.28 -34.41 -18.06
N LEU A 500 -15.28 -34.02 -17.27
CA LEU A 500 -16.64 -33.74 -17.77
C LEU A 500 -16.63 -32.62 -18.81
N ARG A 501 -15.87 -31.54 -18.58
CA ARG A 501 -15.67 -30.49 -19.58
C ARG A 501 -15.02 -31.00 -20.87
N ARG A 502 -14.02 -31.88 -20.78
CA ARG A 502 -13.41 -32.50 -21.98
C ARG A 502 -14.41 -33.34 -22.77
N ARG A 503 -15.38 -33.95 -22.10
CA ARG A 503 -16.45 -34.72 -22.72
C ARG A 503 -17.58 -33.86 -23.29
N GLY A 504 -17.47 -32.53 -23.23
CA GLY A 504 -18.51 -31.61 -23.71
C GLY A 504 -19.77 -31.60 -22.85
N ILE A 505 -19.73 -32.20 -21.67
CA ILE A 505 -20.83 -32.22 -20.71
C ILE A 505 -20.70 -30.95 -19.86
N GLN A 506 -21.64 -30.02 -20.03
CA GLN A 506 -21.67 -28.74 -19.30
C GLN A 506 -22.25 -28.88 -17.89
#